data_AF-A0A841R8C2-F1
#
_entry.id   AF-A0A841R8C2-F1
#
_cell.length_a   1.000
_cell.length_b   1.000
_cell.length_c   1.000
_cell.angle_alpha   90.00
_cell.angle_beta   90.00
_cell.angle_gamma   90.00
#
_symmetry.space_group_name_H-M   'P 1'
#
loop_
_entity.id
_entity.type
_entity.pdbx_description
1 polymer ?
#
loop_
_entity_poly.entity_id
_entity_poly.type
_entity_poly.pdbx_seq_one_letter_code
_entity_poly.pdbx_strand_id
1 'polypeptide(L)'
;MEEKKLRQYDFITAVGLILFSVWELSQALKMPMKESYGGVQSEWYVSPALLPMIIGGGLMLLGAILLVNAIRTGGAASFIEAVKNSGKIKVTEPTRRVVTVVFAFVSFIYLMIPNVDFFLSISLFLFYISTSFYPERDDFRKKMTLQFIIGMGVLLILITTGLDDVLKGILSYNVDILALLFLIYLNIYSRIQARKMDIARKTIRQVTLISLIVPLILCPLFRYFLLVPLPVEGGIIKLMNLVYYAVR
;
A
#
# COMPACT_ATOMS: atom_id res chain seq x y z
N MET A 1 -27.17 -15.70 -17.86
CA MET A 1 -26.96 -14.51 -17.00
C MET A 1 -25.50 -14.32 -16.62
N GLU A 2 -24.76 -15.39 -16.31
CA GLU A 2 -23.35 -15.29 -15.91
C GLU A 2 -22.41 -14.77 -17.02
N GLU A 3 -22.58 -15.21 -18.27
CA GLU A 3 -21.75 -14.71 -19.39
C GLU A 3 -21.90 -13.20 -19.64
N LYS A 4 -23.12 -12.65 -19.59
CA LYS A 4 -23.33 -11.20 -19.73
C LYS A 4 -22.63 -10.43 -18.61
N LYS A 5 -22.67 -10.96 -17.38
CA LYS A 5 -22.03 -10.36 -16.21
C LYS A 5 -20.50 -10.41 -16.32
N LEU A 6 -19.93 -11.51 -16.81
CA LEU A 6 -18.50 -11.65 -17.10
C LEU A 6 -18.04 -10.62 -18.16
N ARG A 7 -18.78 -10.50 -19.27
CA ARG A 7 -18.48 -9.53 -20.34
C ARG A 7 -18.57 -8.07 -19.87
N GLN A 8 -19.45 -7.77 -18.91
CA GLN A 8 -19.50 -6.46 -18.26
C GLN A 8 -18.24 -6.18 -17.44
N TYR A 9 -17.74 -7.18 -16.69
CA TYR A 9 -16.47 -7.04 -15.95
C TYR A 9 -15.28 -6.90 -16.88
N ASP A 10 -15.26 -7.57 -18.03
CA ASP A 10 -14.21 -7.39 -19.05
C ASP A 10 -14.18 -5.96 -19.56
N PHE A 11 -15.35 -5.36 -19.84
CA PHE A 11 -15.44 -3.95 -20.25
C PHE A 11 -14.92 -3.00 -19.17
N ILE A 12 -15.35 -3.16 -17.92
CA ILE A 12 -14.90 -2.33 -16.79
C ILE A 12 -13.39 -2.46 -16.59
N THR A 13 -12.87 -3.70 -16.63
CA THR A 13 -11.45 -4.00 -16.46
C THR A 13 -10.63 -3.38 -17.58
N ALA A 14 -11.08 -3.49 -18.83
CA ALA A 14 -10.42 -2.88 -19.98
C ALA A 14 -10.32 -1.34 -19.85
N VAL A 15 -11.42 -0.67 -19.47
CA VAL A 15 -11.42 0.78 -19.24
C VAL A 15 -10.45 1.15 -18.10
N GLY A 16 -10.48 0.41 -16.99
CA GLY A 16 -9.57 0.63 -15.87
C GLY A 16 -8.10 0.47 -16.24
N LEU A 17 -7.76 -0.58 -16.99
CA LEU A 17 -6.40 -0.85 -17.48
C LEU A 17 -5.91 0.25 -18.41
N ILE A 18 -6.75 0.71 -19.34
CA ILE A 18 -6.39 1.80 -20.26
C ILE A 18 -6.13 3.08 -19.48
N LEU A 19 -7.04 3.48 -18.57
CA LEU A 19 -6.85 4.69 -17.77
C LEU A 19 -5.58 4.63 -16.91
N PHE A 20 -5.33 3.49 -16.27
CA PHE A 20 -4.11 3.28 -15.48
C PHE A 20 -2.86 3.34 -16.35
N SER A 21 -2.86 2.67 -17.50
CA SER A 21 -1.73 2.67 -18.44
C SER A 21 -1.41 4.07 -18.98
N VAL A 22 -2.43 4.87 -19.30
CA VAL A 22 -2.25 6.26 -19.75
C VAL A 22 -1.63 7.10 -18.64
N TRP A 23 -2.10 6.94 -17.40
CA TRP A 23 -1.53 7.62 -16.25
C TRP A 23 -0.07 7.19 -15.99
N GLU A 24 0.22 5.89 -16.02
CA GLU A 24 1.57 5.33 -15.84
C GLU A 24 2.54 5.85 -16.91
N LEU A 25 2.15 5.79 -18.20
CA LEU A 25 2.93 6.34 -19.30
C LEU A 25 3.14 7.84 -19.14
N SER A 26 2.13 8.59 -18.68
CA SER A 26 2.29 10.02 -18.38
C SER A 26 3.33 10.30 -17.29
N GLN A 27 3.44 9.44 -16.27
CA GLN A 27 4.49 9.58 -15.26
C GLN A 27 5.86 9.13 -15.78
N ALA A 28 5.92 8.04 -16.54
CA ALA A 28 7.15 7.54 -17.14
C ALA A 28 7.81 8.57 -18.07
N LEU A 29 7.00 9.30 -18.85
CA LEU A 29 7.49 10.36 -19.75
C LEU A 29 8.09 11.57 -19.01
N LYS A 30 7.82 11.75 -17.71
CA LYS A 30 8.44 12.80 -16.89
C LYS A 30 9.78 12.39 -16.31
N MET A 31 10.14 11.10 -16.39
CA MET A 31 11.38 10.58 -15.85
C MET A 31 12.54 10.80 -16.83
N PRO A 32 13.76 11.06 -16.34
CA PRO A 32 14.93 11.27 -17.18
C PRO A 32 15.28 10.01 -17.99
N MET A 33 15.33 10.16 -19.31
CA MET A 33 15.70 9.09 -20.24
C MET A 33 17.22 8.93 -20.41
N LYS A 34 17.97 10.01 -20.18
CA LYS A 34 19.43 10.05 -20.21
C LYS A 34 19.90 11.04 -19.15
N GLU A 35 20.78 10.59 -18.26
CA GLU A 35 21.37 11.43 -17.21
C GLU A 35 22.86 11.16 -17.09
N SER A 36 23.66 12.20 -16.84
CA SER A 36 25.09 12.05 -16.53
C SER A 36 25.24 11.93 -15.03
N TYR A 37 25.51 10.71 -14.54
CA TYR A 37 25.76 10.46 -13.12
C TYR A 37 27.25 10.12 -12.93
N GLY A 38 27.96 10.92 -12.14
CA GLY A 38 29.40 10.71 -11.89
C GLY A 38 30.33 10.87 -13.11
N GLY A 39 29.90 11.62 -14.13
CA GLY A 39 30.70 11.85 -15.35
C GLY A 39 30.54 10.78 -16.43
N VAL A 40 29.70 9.76 -16.21
CA VAL A 40 29.32 8.75 -17.19
C VAL A 40 27.90 9.04 -17.66
N GLN A 41 27.70 9.10 -18.99
CA GLN A 41 26.35 9.26 -19.55
C GLN A 41 25.59 7.94 -19.40
N SER A 42 24.43 8.01 -18.75
CA SER A 42 23.52 6.88 -18.64
C SER A 42 22.80 6.70 -19.97
N GLU A 43 22.91 5.50 -20.53
CA GLU A 43 22.20 5.12 -21.74
C GLU A 43 20.71 4.90 -21.49
N TRP A 44 19.92 5.05 -22.55
CA TRP A 44 18.45 4.96 -22.49
C TRP A 44 17.91 3.64 -21.91
N TYR A 45 18.65 2.53 -22.05
CA TYR A 45 18.28 1.22 -21.51
C TYR A 45 18.51 1.09 -20.00
N VAL A 46 19.23 2.03 -19.38
CA VAL A 46 19.40 2.13 -17.91
C VAL A 46 18.40 3.15 -17.33
N SER A 47 17.55 3.75 -18.17
CA SER A 47 16.59 4.75 -17.71
C SER A 47 15.59 4.13 -16.72
N PRO A 48 15.30 4.82 -15.60
CA PRO A 48 14.25 4.42 -14.67
C PRO A 48 12.85 4.41 -15.33
N ALA A 49 12.68 5.09 -16.47
CA ALA A 49 11.43 5.15 -17.23
C ALA A 49 11.14 3.87 -18.04
N LEU A 50 12.16 3.08 -18.36
CA LEU A 50 12.04 1.96 -19.31
C LEU A 50 11.04 0.91 -18.83
N LEU A 51 11.16 0.50 -17.57
CA LEU A 51 10.28 -0.51 -16.98
C LEU A 51 8.81 -0.03 -16.91
N PRO A 52 8.50 1.17 -16.37
CA PRO A 52 7.16 1.76 -16.43
C PRO A 52 6.61 1.86 -17.86
N MET A 53 7.43 2.19 -18.86
CA MET A 53 6.98 2.26 -20.25
C MET A 53 6.61 0.89 -20.82
N ILE A 54 7.39 -0.15 -20.52
CA ILE A 54 7.10 -1.52 -20.98
C ILE A 54 5.81 -2.02 -20.34
N ILE A 55 5.66 -1.83 -19.02
CA ILE A 55 4.46 -2.25 -18.28
C ILE A 55 3.25 -1.47 -18.78
N GLY A 56 3.33 -0.13 -18.80
CA GLY A 56 2.25 0.73 -19.29
C GLY A 56 1.85 0.41 -20.73
N GLY A 57 2.82 0.24 -21.63
CA GLY A 57 2.56 -0.14 -23.02
C GLY A 57 1.89 -1.51 -23.16
N GLY A 58 2.37 -2.51 -22.41
CA GLY A 58 1.76 -3.85 -22.38
C GLY A 58 0.33 -3.83 -21.85
N LEU A 59 0.08 -3.10 -20.76
CA LEU A 59 -1.27 -2.93 -20.19
C LEU A 59 -2.21 -2.20 -21.14
N MET A 60 -1.71 -1.18 -21.85
CA MET A 60 -2.49 -0.44 -22.83
C MET A 60 -2.92 -1.33 -24.01
N LEU A 61 -2.01 -2.18 -24.50
CA LEU A 61 -2.32 -3.16 -25.56
C LEU A 61 -3.35 -4.19 -25.11
N LEU A 62 -3.13 -4.82 -23.95
CA LEU A 62 -4.07 -5.81 -23.39
C LEU A 62 -5.44 -5.19 -23.09
N GLY A 63 -5.45 -3.99 -22.52
CA GLY A 63 -6.66 -3.21 -22.25
C GLY A 63 -7.42 -2.89 -23.54
N ALA A 64 -6.73 -2.48 -24.60
CA ALA A 64 -7.35 -2.23 -25.90
C ALA A 64 -7.95 -3.50 -26.53
N ILE A 65 -7.23 -4.62 -26.49
CA ILE A 65 -7.73 -5.92 -27.00
C ILE A 65 -8.99 -6.35 -26.22
N LEU A 66 -8.95 -6.27 -24.89
CA LEU A 66 -10.10 -6.57 -24.04
C LEU A 66 -11.27 -5.63 -24.31
N LEU A 67 -11.03 -4.34 -24.50
CA LEU A 67 -12.08 -3.36 -24.79
C LEU A 67 -12.78 -3.67 -26.11
N VAL A 68 -12.01 -3.93 -27.17
CA VAL A 68 -12.55 -4.29 -28.50
C VAL A 68 -13.39 -5.56 -28.40
N ASN A 69 -12.91 -6.58 -27.69
CA ASN A 69 -13.64 -7.83 -27.51
C ASN A 69 -14.93 -7.63 -26.67
N ALA A 70 -14.85 -6.87 -25.57
CA ALA A 70 -15.99 -6.59 -24.70
C ALA A 70 -17.08 -5.76 -25.42
N ILE A 71 -16.70 -4.81 -26.27
CA ILE A 71 -17.65 -4.06 -27.10
C ILE A 71 -18.33 -4.97 -28.12
N ARG A 72 -17.54 -5.78 -28.86
CA ARG A 72 -18.07 -6.71 -29.87
C ARG A 72 -19.02 -7.77 -29.29
N THR A 73 -18.81 -8.18 -28.05
CA THR A 73 -19.61 -9.20 -27.37
C THR A 73 -20.79 -8.65 -26.56
N GLY A 74 -21.03 -7.33 -26.61
CA GLY A 74 -22.18 -6.66 -25.98
C GLY A 74 -21.97 -6.23 -24.51
N GLY A 75 -20.74 -6.26 -24.00
CA GLY A 75 -20.39 -5.86 -22.63
C GLY A 75 -20.69 -4.39 -22.33
N ALA A 76 -20.49 -3.49 -23.31
CA ALA A 76 -20.80 -2.06 -23.16
C ALA A 76 -22.31 -1.80 -22.99
N ALA A 77 -23.15 -2.48 -23.78
CA ALA A 77 -24.61 -2.40 -23.66
C ALA A 77 -25.10 -2.95 -22.30
N SER A 78 -24.53 -4.08 -21.86
CA SER A 78 -24.83 -4.67 -20.55
C SER A 78 -24.39 -3.79 -19.38
N PHE A 79 -23.30 -3.03 -19.53
CA PHE A 79 -22.85 -2.07 -18.53
C PHE A 79 -23.82 -0.88 -18.41
N ILE A 80 -24.22 -0.28 -19.52
CA ILE A 80 -25.17 0.84 -19.54
C ILE A 80 -26.51 0.44 -18.90
N GLU A 81 -27.01 -0.76 -19.23
CA GLU A 81 -28.23 -1.32 -18.63
C GLU A 81 -28.09 -1.54 -17.12
N ALA A 82 -26.93 -2.05 -16.67
CA ALA A 82 -26.64 -2.23 -15.25
C ALA A 82 -26.51 -0.90 -14.49
N VAL A 83 -25.87 0.13 -15.07
CA VAL A 83 -25.77 1.46 -14.47
C VAL A 83 -27.15 2.10 -14.33
N LYS A 84 -28.00 1.97 -15.36
CA LYS A 84 -29.37 2.49 -15.36
C LYS A 84 -30.26 1.80 -14.31
N ASN A 85 -30.01 0.53 -14.01
CA ASN A 85 -30.78 -0.27 -13.05
C ASN A 85 -30.12 -0.41 -11.66
N SER A 86 -28.96 0.22 -11.41
CA SER A 86 -28.22 0.06 -10.15
C SER A 86 -28.78 0.93 -9.04
N GLY A 87 -29.72 0.38 -8.27
CA GLY A 87 -29.95 0.83 -6.89
C GLY A 87 -28.76 0.49 -5.98
N LYS A 88 -28.56 1.30 -4.92
CA LYS A 88 -27.53 1.22 -3.86
C LYS A 88 -26.50 0.09 -4.02
N ILE A 89 -25.27 0.44 -4.42
CA ILE A 89 -24.11 -0.45 -4.50
C ILE A 89 -23.92 -1.15 -3.14
N LYS A 90 -24.22 -2.45 -3.06
CA LYS A 90 -23.94 -3.27 -1.88
C LYS A 90 -22.48 -3.70 -1.90
N VAL A 91 -21.70 -3.26 -0.91
CA VAL A 91 -20.32 -3.71 -0.72
C VAL A 91 -20.35 -5.17 -0.26
N THR A 92 -20.03 -6.08 -1.17
CA THR A 92 -19.92 -7.52 -0.88
C THR A 92 -18.63 -7.84 -0.13
N GLU A 93 -18.53 -9.03 0.46
CA GLU A 93 -17.34 -9.45 1.18
C GLU A 93 -16.06 -9.46 0.31
N PRO A 94 -16.08 -9.98 -0.94
CA PRO A 94 -14.91 -9.94 -1.81
C PRO A 94 -14.47 -8.51 -2.14
N THR A 95 -15.43 -7.61 -2.43
CA THR A 95 -15.12 -6.19 -2.67
C THR A 95 -14.46 -5.56 -1.45
N ARG A 96 -14.91 -5.87 -0.22
CA ARG A 96 -14.28 -5.34 1.00
C ARG A 96 -12.84 -5.84 1.14
N ARG A 97 -12.57 -7.12 0.84
CA ARG A 97 -11.20 -7.66 0.87
C ARG A 97 -10.28 -6.91 -0.09
N VAL A 98 -10.74 -6.66 -1.32
CA VAL A 98 -9.97 -5.86 -2.30
C VAL A 98 -9.73 -4.45 -1.79
N VAL A 99 -10.76 -3.78 -1.26
CA VAL A 99 -10.63 -2.42 -0.69
C VAL A 99 -9.65 -2.39 0.47
N THR A 100 -9.66 -3.38 1.36
CA THR A 100 -8.69 -3.50 2.47
C THR A 100 -7.25 -3.58 1.94
N VAL A 101 -6.99 -4.39 0.91
CA VAL A 101 -5.65 -4.52 0.32
C VAL A 101 -5.23 -3.23 -0.36
N VAL A 102 -6.08 -2.67 -1.23
CA VAL A 102 -5.80 -1.41 -1.94
C VAL A 102 -5.53 -0.29 -0.94
N PHE A 103 -6.36 -0.16 0.09
CA PHE A 103 -6.19 0.86 1.12
C PHE A 103 -4.86 0.69 1.88
N ALA A 104 -4.51 -0.55 2.25
CA ALA A 104 -3.22 -0.83 2.88
C ALA A 104 -2.05 -0.35 2.02
N PHE A 105 -2.02 -0.73 0.74
CA PHE A 105 -0.95 -0.32 -0.18
C PHE A 105 -0.92 1.18 -0.42
N VAL A 106 -2.07 1.82 -0.65
CA VAL A 106 -2.14 3.27 -0.86
C VAL A 106 -1.63 4.01 0.37
N SER A 107 -2.07 3.64 1.58
CA SER A 107 -1.55 4.24 2.81
C SER A 107 -0.04 3.99 2.99
N PHE A 108 0.44 2.80 2.71
CA PHE A 108 1.83 2.45 2.88
C PHE A 108 2.74 3.24 1.93
N ILE A 109 2.39 3.27 0.64
CA ILE A 109 3.20 3.88 -0.42
C ILE A 109 3.16 5.40 -0.37
N TYR A 110 1.97 5.99 -0.27
CA TYR A 110 1.82 7.44 -0.45
C TYR A 110 1.86 8.22 0.85
N LEU A 111 1.49 7.60 1.99
CA LEU A 111 1.47 8.29 3.27
C LEU A 111 2.64 7.87 4.17
N MET A 112 2.87 6.57 4.34
CA MET A 112 3.83 6.09 5.33
C MET A 112 5.27 6.17 4.84
N ILE A 113 5.60 5.57 3.68
CA ILE A 113 6.96 5.53 3.13
C ILE A 113 7.64 6.91 3.09
N PRO A 114 6.99 8.00 2.65
CA PRO A 114 7.65 9.30 2.56
C PRO A 114 7.81 10.04 3.90
N ASN A 115 7.04 9.67 4.93
CA ASN A 115 6.86 10.51 6.13
C ASN A 115 7.22 9.82 7.46
N VAL A 116 7.32 8.49 7.48
CA VAL A 116 7.51 7.70 8.70
C VAL A 116 8.73 6.80 8.53
N ASP A 117 9.51 6.60 9.59
CA ASP A 117 10.60 5.62 9.66
C ASP A 117 10.20 4.31 8.95
N PHE A 118 11.05 3.87 8.03
CA PHE A 118 10.72 2.74 7.16
C PHE A 118 10.40 1.45 7.95
N PHE A 119 11.08 1.20 9.08
CA PHE A 119 10.79 0.05 9.94
C PHE A 119 9.36 0.09 10.47
N LEU A 120 8.90 1.25 10.95
CA LEU A 120 7.54 1.44 11.46
C LEU A 120 6.51 1.34 10.33
N SER A 121 6.83 1.92 9.17
CA SER A 121 6.00 1.85 7.96
C SER A 121 5.70 0.41 7.57
N ILE A 122 6.74 -0.42 7.42
CA ILE A 122 6.55 -1.82 7.04
C ILE A 122 5.94 -2.65 8.18
N SER A 123 6.22 -2.32 9.44
CA SER A 123 5.64 -3.01 10.60
C SER A 123 4.12 -2.81 10.67
N LEU A 124 3.65 -1.56 10.53
CA LEU A 124 2.23 -1.23 10.52
C LEU A 124 1.51 -1.84 9.31
N PHE A 125 2.13 -1.78 8.12
CA PHE A 125 1.58 -2.40 6.92
C PHE A 125 1.40 -3.92 7.10
N LEU A 126 2.46 -4.62 7.52
CA LEU A 126 2.41 -6.07 7.76
C LEU A 126 1.42 -6.42 8.87
N PHE A 127 1.37 -5.63 9.94
CA PHE A 127 0.42 -5.82 11.02
C PHE A 127 -1.02 -5.70 10.51
N TYR A 128 -1.33 -4.66 9.75
CA TYR A 128 -2.68 -4.41 9.23
C TYR A 128 -3.14 -5.49 8.23
N ILE A 129 -2.29 -5.84 7.27
CA ILE A 129 -2.60 -6.90 6.30
C ILE A 129 -2.79 -8.24 7.02
N SER A 130 -1.85 -8.61 7.89
CA SER A 130 -1.90 -9.90 8.58
C SER A 130 -3.10 -9.98 9.51
N THR A 131 -3.43 -8.92 10.27
CA THR A 131 -4.63 -8.91 11.13
C THR A 131 -5.93 -8.94 10.33
N SER A 132 -5.95 -8.38 9.12
CA SER A 132 -7.15 -8.34 8.28
C SER A 132 -7.48 -9.69 7.62
N PHE A 133 -6.47 -10.51 7.34
CA PHE A 133 -6.63 -11.75 6.57
C PHE A 133 -6.39 -13.03 7.37
N TYR A 134 -5.45 -13.03 8.33
CA TYR A 134 -5.08 -14.25 9.05
C TYR A 134 -6.18 -14.83 9.97
N PRO A 135 -7.00 -14.03 10.68
CA PRO A 135 -8.09 -14.56 11.50
C PRO A 135 -9.32 -15.04 10.71
N GLU A 136 -9.37 -14.83 9.39
CA GLU A 136 -10.47 -15.23 8.49
C GLU A 136 -11.89 -14.81 8.92
N ARG A 137 -12.02 -13.74 9.74
CA ARG A 137 -13.32 -13.20 10.18
C ARG A 137 -13.60 -11.82 9.63
N ASP A 138 -14.68 -11.69 8.85
CA ASP A 138 -15.07 -10.42 8.21
C ASP A 138 -15.37 -9.31 9.23
N ASP A 139 -16.02 -9.63 10.34
CA ASP A 139 -16.35 -8.64 11.38
C ASP A 139 -15.10 -8.12 12.11
N PHE A 140 -14.10 -8.97 12.29
CA PHE A 140 -12.81 -8.56 12.83
C PHE A 140 -12.09 -7.63 11.85
N ARG A 141 -12.06 -8.01 10.56
CA ARG A 141 -11.48 -7.20 9.47
C ARG A 141 -12.12 -5.83 9.35
N LYS A 142 -13.46 -5.71 9.47
CA LYS A 142 -14.17 -4.42 9.48
C LYS A 142 -13.66 -3.51 10.59
N LYS A 143 -13.58 -4.05 11.82
CA LYS A 143 -13.12 -3.29 13.00
C LYS A 143 -11.66 -2.86 12.85
N MET A 144 -10.78 -3.76 12.40
CA MET A 144 -9.38 -3.43 12.15
C MET A 144 -9.23 -2.38 11.05
N THR A 145 -9.97 -2.52 9.94
CA THR A 145 -9.98 -1.56 8.83
C THR A 145 -10.46 -0.19 9.27
N LEU A 146 -11.50 -0.11 10.10
CA LEU A 146 -11.97 1.16 10.64
C LEU A 146 -10.89 1.85 11.49
N GLN A 147 -10.27 1.12 12.43
CA GLN A 147 -9.20 1.71 13.25
C GLN A 147 -7.98 2.11 12.42
N PHE A 148 -7.67 1.32 11.40
CA PHE A 148 -6.59 1.62 10.47
C PHE A 148 -6.87 2.90 9.67
N ILE A 149 -8.09 3.05 9.13
CA ILE A 149 -8.53 4.28 8.45
C ILE A 149 -8.45 5.48 9.39
N ILE A 150 -8.90 5.35 10.64
CA ILE A 150 -8.84 6.44 11.63
C ILE A 150 -7.39 6.86 11.88
N GLY A 151 -6.48 5.90 12.13
CA GLY A 151 -5.07 6.23 12.37
C GLY A 151 -4.37 6.84 11.16
N MET A 152 -4.64 6.32 9.96
CA MET A 152 -4.12 6.91 8.72
C MET A 152 -4.69 8.31 8.47
N GLY A 153 -5.97 8.54 8.79
CA GLY A 153 -6.59 9.87 8.73
C GLY A 153 -5.94 10.87 9.68
N VAL A 154 -5.64 10.45 10.91
CA VAL A 154 -4.92 11.29 11.90
C VAL A 154 -3.53 11.64 11.39
N LEU A 155 -2.76 10.67 10.88
CA LEU A 155 -1.44 10.91 10.30
C LEU A 155 -1.52 11.86 9.10
N LEU A 156 -2.48 11.65 8.21
CA LEU A 156 -2.67 12.49 7.02
C LEU A 156 -3.02 13.93 7.38
N ILE A 157 -3.91 14.16 8.35
CA ILE A 157 -4.24 15.50 8.84
C ILE A 157 -2.99 16.15 9.44
N LEU A 158 -2.23 15.44 10.27
CA LEU A 158 -1.04 15.98 10.91
C LEU A 158 0.03 16.42 9.89
N ILE A 159 0.27 15.60 8.86
CA ILE A 159 1.24 15.88 7.80
C ILE A 159 0.75 17.04 6.90
N THR A 160 -0.52 17.06 6.51
CA THR A 160 -1.05 18.08 5.59
C THR A 160 -1.25 19.46 6.23
N THR A 161 -1.42 19.52 7.56
CA THR A 161 -1.60 20.78 8.29
C THR A 161 -0.28 21.44 8.70
N GLY A 162 0.87 20.77 8.53
CA GLY A 162 2.17 21.27 9.00
C GLY A 162 2.30 21.32 10.53
N LEU A 163 1.38 20.68 11.26
CA LEU A 163 1.45 20.57 12.73
C LEU A 163 2.69 19.77 13.17
N ASP A 164 3.21 18.92 12.29
CA ASP A 164 4.45 18.19 12.52
C ASP A 164 5.65 19.12 12.72
N ASP A 165 5.71 20.24 11.99
CA ASP A 165 6.80 21.24 12.11
C ASP A 165 6.75 22.00 13.44
N VAL A 166 5.56 22.33 13.93
CA VAL A 166 5.39 22.95 15.26
C VAL A 166 5.78 21.98 16.36
N LEU A 167 5.40 20.71 16.21
CA LEU A 167 5.76 19.65 17.16
C LEU A 167 7.26 19.32 17.13
N LYS A 168 7.98 19.56 16.01
CA LYS A 168 9.43 19.29 15.89
C LYS A 168 10.25 20.12 16.88
N GLY A 169 9.71 21.26 17.33
CA GLY A 169 10.29 22.07 18.41
C GLY A 169 10.27 21.39 19.79
N ILE A 170 9.45 20.35 19.99
CA ILE A 170 9.29 19.64 21.28
C ILE A 170 9.89 18.22 21.21
N LEU A 171 9.79 17.55 20.07
CA LEU A 171 10.19 16.16 19.87
C LEU A 171 10.75 15.97 18.45
N SER A 172 11.98 15.48 18.32
CA SER A 172 12.67 15.39 17.02
C SER A 172 12.08 14.34 16.05
N TYR A 173 11.27 13.40 16.54
CA TYR A 173 10.72 12.26 15.77
C TYR A 173 9.20 12.12 15.94
N ASN A 174 8.44 13.20 15.81
CA ASN A 174 7.00 13.20 16.11
C ASN A 174 6.18 12.16 15.37
N VAL A 175 6.38 12.09 14.05
CA VAL A 175 5.58 11.20 13.20
C VAL A 175 5.93 9.74 13.49
N ASP A 176 7.20 9.44 13.77
CA ASP A 176 7.65 8.10 14.18
C ASP A 176 7.07 7.70 15.54
N ILE A 177 7.06 8.61 16.52
CA ILE A 177 6.48 8.35 17.85
C ILE A 177 4.99 8.08 17.70
N LEU A 178 4.27 8.89 16.91
CA LEU A 178 2.84 8.67 16.65
C LEU A 178 2.59 7.34 15.95
N ALA A 179 3.40 6.98 14.95
CA ALA A 179 3.29 5.70 14.26
C ALA A 179 3.57 4.52 15.21
N LEU A 180 4.56 4.64 16.09
CA LEU A 180 4.86 3.64 17.12
C LEU A 180 3.70 3.49 18.11
N LEU A 181 3.17 4.60 18.63
CA LEU A 181 2.00 4.59 19.52
C LEU A 181 0.80 3.98 18.82
N PHE A 182 0.60 4.27 17.53
CA PHE A 182 -0.47 3.69 16.74
C PHE A 182 -0.29 2.17 16.55
N LEU A 183 0.93 1.70 16.31
CA LEU A 183 1.25 0.26 16.24
C LEU A 183 0.96 -0.44 17.58
N ILE A 184 1.35 0.17 18.70
CA ILE A 184 1.06 -0.33 20.05
C ILE A 184 -0.45 -0.38 20.28
N TYR A 185 -1.16 0.69 19.94
CA TYR A 185 -2.61 0.77 20.03
C TYR A 185 -3.30 -0.34 19.24
N LEU A 186 -2.93 -0.55 17.98
CA LEU A 186 -3.50 -1.60 17.14
C LEU A 186 -3.20 -3.01 17.69
N ASN A 187 -2.01 -3.22 18.26
CA ASN A 187 -1.66 -4.47 18.93
C ASN A 187 -2.54 -4.73 20.17
N ILE A 188 -2.80 -3.72 21.00
CA ILE A 188 -3.69 -3.85 22.16
C ILE A 188 -5.14 -4.05 21.71
N TYR A 189 -5.61 -3.23 20.78
CA TYR A 189 -6.97 -3.28 20.26
C TYR A 189 -7.30 -4.63 19.61
N SER A 190 -6.41 -5.16 18.77
CA SER A 190 -6.57 -6.48 18.14
C SER A 190 -6.66 -7.60 19.17
N ARG A 191 -5.86 -7.57 20.25
CA ARG A 191 -5.94 -8.54 21.36
C ARG A 191 -7.26 -8.46 22.11
N ILE A 192 -7.77 -7.24 22.37
CA ILE A 192 -9.07 -7.04 23.03
C ILE A 192 -10.20 -7.58 22.15
N GLN A 193 -10.22 -7.24 20.86
CA GLN A 193 -11.27 -7.70 19.94
C GLN A 193 -11.18 -9.21 19.69
N ALA A 194 -9.97 -9.78 19.60
CA ALA A 194 -9.77 -11.21 19.45
C ALA A 194 -10.33 -11.99 20.64
N ARG A 195 -10.16 -11.50 21.87
CA ARG A 195 -10.78 -12.11 23.06
C ARG A 195 -12.31 -12.06 23.00
N LYS A 196 -12.89 -10.92 22.60
CA LYS A 196 -14.35 -10.76 22.48
C LYS A 196 -14.98 -11.66 21.43
N MET A 197 -14.22 -12.00 20.38
CA MET A 197 -14.69 -12.77 19.24
C MET A 197 -14.21 -14.22 19.25
N ASP A 198 -13.59 -14.68 20.34
CA ASP A 198 -13.04 -16.04 20.47
C ASP A 198 -12.07 -16.43 19.33
N ILE A 199 -11.21 -15.48 18.95
CA ILE A 199 -10.10 -15.71 18.02
C ILE A 199 -8.92 -16.23 18.84
N ALA A 200 -8.28 -17.30 18.36
CA ALA A 200 -7.16 -17.93 19.06
C ALA A 200 -6.03 -16.92 19.35
N ARG A 201 -5.55 -16.90 20.60
CA ARG A 201 -4.46 -16.01 21.02
C ARG A 201 -3.18 -16.21 20.21
N LYS A 202 -2.93 -17.46 19.77
CA LYS A 202 -1.80 -17.81 18.91
C LYS A 202 -1.84 -17.03 17.60
N THR A 203 -3.01 -16.86 17.02
CA THR A 203 -3.23 -16.12 15.77
C THR A 203 -2.75 -14.67 15.89
N ILE A 204 -3.20 -13.95 16.92
CA ILE A 204 -2.78 -12.56 17.13
C ILE A 204 -1.29 -12.47 17.49
N ARG A 205 -0.77 -13.42 18.27
CA ARG A 205 0.66 -13.46 18.60
C ARG A 205 1.53 -13.66 17.35
N GLN A 206 1.13 -14.56 16.44
CA GLN A 206 1.83 -14.78 15.17
C GLN A 206 1.82 -13.51 14.32
N VAL A 207 0.69 -12.82 14.22
CA VAL A 207 0.59 -11.55 13.49
C VAL A 207 1.55 -10.50 14.08
N THR A 208 1.52 -10.28 15.39
CA THR A 208 2.43 -9.32 16.05
C THR A 208 3.90 -9.69 15.80
N LEU A 209 4.25 -10.98 15.92
CA LEU A 209 5.63 -11.43 15.73
C LEU A 209 6.09 -11.21 14.29
N ILE A 210 5.30 -11.64 13.31
CA ILE A 210 5.64 -11.47 11.89
C ILE A 210 5.80 -9.99 11.55
N SER A 211 4.89 -9.13 12.03
CA SER A 211 4.96 -7.70 11.75
C SER A 211 6.18 -6.99 12.34
N LEU A 212 6.88 -7.57 13.31
CA LEU A 212 8.06 -6.97 13.93
C LEU A 212 9.35 -7.67 13.52
N ILE A 213 9.35 -9.01 13.47
CA ILE A 213 10.53 -9.80 13.13
C ILE A 213 10.89 -9.61 11.66
N VAL A 214 9.91 -9.58 10.75
CA VAL A 214 10.21 -9.43 9.31
C VAL A 214 10.91 -8.10 9.04
N PRO A 215 10.40 -6.93 9.50
CA PRO A 215 11.13 -5.67 9.38
C PRO A 215 12.48 -5.67 10.09
N LEU A 216 12.60 -6.34 11.24
CA LEU A 216 13.85 -6.41 12.00
C LEU A 216 14.95 -7.19 11.27
N ILE A 217 14.59 -8.13 10.40
CA ILE A 217 15.54 -8.84 9.54
C ILE A 217 15.76 -8.05 8.25
N LEU A 218 14.67 -7.54 7.66
CA LEU A 218 14.69 -6.90 6.35
C LEU A 218 15.47 -5.57 6.38
N CYS A 219 15.23 -4.69 7.37
CA CYS A 219 15.90 -3.39 7.41
C CYS A 219 17.44 -3.52 7.53
N PRO A 220 18.03 -4.33 8.43
CA PRO A 220 19.47 -4.54 8.45
C PRO A 220 20.02 -5.20 7.19
N LEU A 221 19.29 -6.17 6.62
CA LEU A 221 19.73 -6.88 5.42
C LEU A 221 19.88 -5.89 4.24
N PHE A 222 18.87 -5.05 4.00
CA PHE A 222 18.95 -4.05 2.94
C PHE A 222 19.98 -2.97 3.24
N ARG A 223 20.00 -2.44 4.47
CA ARG A 223 20.84 -1.30 4.83
C ARG A 223 22.32 -1.65 4.98
N TYR A 224 22.66 -2.71 5.71
CA TYR A 224 24.06 -3.02 6.07
C TYR A 224 24.69 -4.10 5.19
N PHE A 225 23.90 -5.04 4.67
CA PHE A 225 24.42 -6.10 3.81
C PHE A 225 24.37 -5.70 2.33
N LEU A 226 23.23 -5.21 1.83
CA LEU A 226 23.07 -4.78 0.43
C LEU A 226 23.47 -3.32 0.18
N LEU A 227 23.72 -2.54 1.24
CA LEU A 227 24.08 -1.12 1.17
C LEU A 227 23.05 -0.26 0.42
N VAL A 228 21.77 -0.66 0.47
CA VAL A 228 20.66 0.06 -0.14
C VAL A 228 20.12 1.09 0.86
N PRO A 229 20.02 2.38 0.49
CA PRO A 229 19.43 3.39 1.36
C PRO A 229 17.94 3.11 1.58
N LEU A 230 17.48 3.26 2.82
CA LEU A 230 16.07 3.12 3.16
C LEU A 230 15.34 4.45 2.88
N PRO A 231 14.04 4.44 2.53
CA PRO A 231 13.33 5.65 2.12
C PRO A 231 13.37 6.80 3.14
N VAL A 232 13.03 6.50 4.40
CA VAL A 232 13.09 7.44 5.52
C VAL A 232 13.78 6.76 6.68
N GLU A 233 14.93 7.31 7.08
CA GLU A 233 15.73 6.85 8.22
C GLU A 233 15.38 7.67 9.47
N GLY A 234 14.32 7.26 10.13
CA GLY A 234 13.81 7.91 11.34
C GLY A 234 14.48 7.38 12.61
N GLY A 235 13.74 7.46 13.73
CA GLY A 235 14.29 7.17 15.05
C GLY A 235 14.79 5.73 15.24
N ILE A 236 14.07 4.74 14.69
CA ILE A 236 14.42 3.32 14.89
C ILE A 236 15.63 2.95 14.05
N ILE A 237 15.67 3.36 12.78
CA ILE A 237 16.81 3.07 11.91
C ILE A 237 18.07 3.77 12.42
N LYS A 238 17.97 4.99 12.95
CA LYS A 238 19.10 5.67 13.59
C LYS A 238 19.60 4.94 14.83
N LEU A 239 18.69 4.39 15.64
CA LEU A 239 19.07 3.55 16.78
C LEU A 239 19.78 2.28 16.31
N MET A 240 19.31 1.64 15.23
CA MET A 240 19.99 0.50 14.63
C MET A 240 21.39 0.89 14.12
N ASN A 241 21.54 2.05 13.49
CA ASN A 241 22.84 2.55 13.02
C ASN A 241 23.80 2.71 14.20
N LEU A 242 23.34 3.33 15.30
CA LEU A 242 24.14 3.49 16.51
C LEU A 242 24.63 2.14 17.04
N VAL A 243 23.76 1.14 17.13
CA VAL A 243 24.15 -0.21 17.59
C VAL A 243 25.15 -0.85 16.64
N TYR A 244 24.92 -0.77 15.32
CA TYR A 244 25.82 -1.37 14.33
C TYR A 244 27.23 -0.76 14.37
N TYR A 245 27.33 0.57 14.42
CA TYR A 245 28.61 1.28 14.47
C TYR A 245 29.28 1.26 15.86
N ALA A 246 28.55 0.93 16.92
CA ALA A 246 29.14 0.75 18.25
C ALA A 246 29.78 -0.64 18.43
N VAL A 247 29.29 -1.64 17.68
CA VAL A 247 29.78 -3.03 17.75
C VAL A 247 30.91 -3.30 16.76
N ARG A 248 31.01 -2.49 15.70
CA ARG A 248 32.04 -2.57 14.66
C ARG A 248 33.19 -1.61 14.95
#